data_AF-A0A952GLC8-F1
#
_entry.id   AF-A0A952GLC8-F1
#
_cell.length_a   1.000
_cell.length_b   1.000
_cell.length_c   1.000
_cell.angle_alpha   90.00
_cell.angle_beta   90.00
_cell.angle_gamma   90.00
#
_symmetry.space_group_name_H-M   'P 1'
#
loop_
_entity.id
_entity.type
_entity.pdbx_description
1 polymer ?
#
loop_
_entity_poly.entity_id
_entity_poly.type
_entity_poly.pdbx_seq_one_letter_code
_entity_poly.pdbx_strand_id
1 'polypeptide(L)'
;MTGHDDEGARRAREDAEWQSIVENYGDQPEAAPPAADPEPVVDPAIFEMPAALGPRRLQDEDDRFVPPPAPPVPRPHGLRLAAWLGLFGVPAVVLVCIVLHVSLPSPLGFLALIWFVGGFGYLVATMNGPKDPGGGWDDGAVV
;
A
#
# COMPACT_ATOMS: atom_id res chain seq x y z
N MET A 1 1.46 -41.81 2.62
CA MET A 1 0.67 -41.71 3.86
C MET A 1 1.60 -41.17 4.95
N THR A 2 2.17 -39.98 4.72
CA THR A 2 3.29 -39.40 5.51
C THR A 2 3.15 -37.88 5.69
N GLY A 3 2.53 -37.17 4.73
CA GLY A 3 2.35 -35.72 4.82
C GLY A 3 1.38 -35.22 5.91
N HIS A 4 0.42 -36.04 6.36
CA HIS A 4 -0.49 -35.63 7.44
C HIS A 4 0.21 -35.61 8.80
N ASP A 5 1.16 -36.51 9.01
CA ASP A 5 1.93 -36.63 10.25
C ASP A 5 2.94 -35.48 10.38
N ASP A 6 3.56 -35.10 9.26
CA ASP A 6 4.50 -33.97 9.18
C ASP A 6 3.81 -32.61 9.42
N GLU A 7 2.59 -32.42 8.89
CA GLU A 7 1.81 -31.20 9.13
C GLU A 7 1.35 -31.09 10.59
N GLY A 8 0.94 -32.21 11.21
CA GLY A 8 0.59 -32.25 12.62
C GLY A 8 1.78 -31.90 13.51
N ALA A 9 2.95 -32.45 13.20
CA ALA A 9 4.19 -32.14 13.92
C ALA A 9 4.63 -30.69 13.75
N ARG A 10 4.39 -30.07 12.58
CA ARG A 10 4.70 -28.65 12.35
C ARG A 10 3.76 -27.75 13.15
N ARG A 11 2.44 -27.99 13.09
CA ARG A 11 1.46 -27.22 13.86
C ARG A 11 1.73 -27.28 15.36
N ALA A 12 2.09 -28.46 15.89
CA ALA A 12 2.43 -28.60 17.30
C ALA A 12 3.68 -27.79 17.72
N ARG A 13 4.66 -27.61 16.83
CA ARG A 13 5.84 -26.76 17.08
C ARG A 13 5.48 -25.28 17.00
N GLU A 14 4.73 -24.89 15.97
CA GLU A 14 4.23 -23.51 15.80
C GLU A 14 3.37 -23.09 17.00
N ASP A 15 2.46 -23.95 17.47
CA ASP A 15 1.63 -23.69 18.65
C ASP A 15 2.47 -23.54 19.93
N ALA A 16 3.50 -24.37 20.12
CA ALA A 16 4.42 -24.24 21.26
C ALA A 16 5.24 -22.93 21.20
N GLU A 17 5.67 -22.52 20.00
CA GLU A 17 6.36 -21.25 19.77
C GLU A 17 5.44 -20.07 20.06
N TRP A 18 4.20 -20.07 19.54
CA TRP A 18 3.21 -19.03 19.84
C TRP A 18 2.88 -18.95 21.34
N GLN A 19 2.73 -20.08 22.02
CA GLN A 19 2.50 -20.10 23.47
C GLN A 19 3.66 -19.45 24.23
N SER A 20 4.92 -19.75 23.85
CA SER A 20 6.09 -19.13 24.48
C SER A 20 6.14 -17.60 24.27
N ILE A 21 5.70 -17.10 23.11
CA ILE A 21 5.65 -15.67 22.83
C ILE A 21 4.57 -15.01 23.68
N VAL A 22 3.38 -15.63 23.80
CA VAL A 22 2.27 -15.10 24.61
C VAL A 22 2.61 -15.10 26.10
N GLU A 23 3.22 -16.17 26.59
CA GLU A 23 3.59 -16.32 28.01
C GLU A 23 4.66 -15.31 28.43
N ASN A 24 5.60 -14.99 27.55
CA ASN A 24 6.62 -13.96 27.76
C ASN A 24 6.20 -12.58 27.22
N TYR A 25 4.94 -12.40 26.79
CA TYR A 25 4.48 -11.13 26.21
C TYR A 25 4.35 -10.07 27.31
N GLY A 26 5.39 -9.25 27.47
CA GLY A 26 5.45 -8.19 28.47
C GLY A 26 6.66 -8.28 29.39
N ASP A 27 7.39 -9.39 29.38
CA ASP A 27 8.73 -9.47 29.96
C ASP A 27 9.69 -8.70 29.04
N GLN A 28 9.94 -7.44 29.39
CA GLN A 28 11.04 -6.69 28.81
C GLN A 28 12.33 -7.45 29.21
N PRO A 29 13.20 -7.86 28.28
CA PRO A 29 14.50 -8.40 28.68
C PRO A 29 15.15 -7.37 29.59
N GLU A 30 15.56 -7.81 30.79
CA GLU A 30 16.21 -6.94 31.76
C GLU A 30 17.37 -6.27 31.04
N ALA A 31 17.25 -4.96 30.81
CA ALA A 31 18.26 -4.22 30.07
C ALA A 31 19.58 -4.53 30.76
N ALA A 32 20.57 -5.00 29.98
CA ALA A 32 21.91 -5.19 30.49
C ALA A 32 22.26 -3.95 31.33
N PRO A 33 22.84 -4.12 32.55
CA PRO A 33 23.17 -2.98 33.40
C PRO A 33 23.85 -1.96 32.50
N PRO A 34 23.42 -0.67 32.53
CA PRO A 34 23.90 0.31 31.58
C PRO A 34 25.41 0.17 31.55
N ALA A 35 25.93 -0.31 30.40
CA ALA A 35 27.36 -0.38 30.23
C ALA A 35 27.85 1.01 30.60
N ALA A 36 28.69 1.09 31.64
CA ALA A 36 29.15 2.36 32.20
C ALA A 36 29.39 3.30 31.03
N ASP A 37 28.71 4.45 31.04
CA ASP A 37 28.76 5.42 29.95
C ASP A 37 30.20 5.43 29.43
N PRO A 38 30.44 5.10 28.14
CA PRO A 38 31.80 5.09 27.64
C PRO A 38 32.36 6.46 27.97
N GLU A 39 33.42 6.50 28.80
CA GLU A 39 34.02 7.76 29.17
C GLU A 39 34.22 8.54 27.88
N PRO A 40 33.78 9.82 27.82
CA PRO A 40 33.88 10.57 26.59
C PRO A 40 35.35 10.59 26.23
N VAL A 41 35.73 9.81 25.22
CA VAL A 41 37.02 9.91 24.60
C VAL A 41 36.98 11.29 23.94
N VAL A 42 37.47 12.28 24.68
CA VAL A 42 37.73 13.61 24.14
C VAL A 42 38.90 13.42 23.19
N ASP A 43 38.59 13.01 21.97
CA ASP A 43 39.50 13.14 20.86
C ASP A 43 39.78 14.65 20.71
N PRO A 44 41.03 15.12 20.88
CA PRO A 44 41.35 16.53 20.69
C PRO A 44 41.09 16.99 19.24
N ALA A 45 40.75 16.08 18.32
CA ALA A 45 40.13 16.40 17.05
C ALA A 45 38.60 16.60 17.16
N ILE A 46 38.10 17.19 18.27
CA ILE A 46 36.81 17.89 18.24
C ILE A 46 36.87 18.77 17.01
N PHE A 47 36.04 18.42 16.02
CA PHE A 47 35.87 19.21 14.81
C PHE A 47 35.66 20.66 15.27
N GLU A 48 36.69 21.49 15.08
CA GLU A 48 36.51 22.92 14.99
C GLU A 48 35.53 23.11 13.85
N MET A 49 34.25 23.16 14.20
CA MET A 49 33.23 23.58 13.28
C MET A 49 33.65 25.00 12.90
N PRO A 50 34.04 25.25 11.64
CA PRO A 50 34.59 26.54 11.28
C PRO A 50 33.56 27.59 11.70
N ALA A 51 33.99 28.65 12.38
CA ALA A 51 33.12 29.72 12.84
C ALA A 51 32.29 30.39 11.71
N ALA A 52 32.52 29.99 10.46
CA ALA A 52 31.68 30.25 9.31
C ALA A 52 30.29 29.56 9.36
N LEU A 53 30.09 28.51 10.16
CA LEU A 53 28.77 28.03 10.53
C LEU A 53 28.25 28.87 11.71
N GLY A 54 27.99 30.15 11.45
CA GLY A 54 26.96 30.88 12.20
C GLY A 54 25.66 30.07 12.18
N PRO A 55 24.66 30.39 13.04
CA PRO A 55 23.38 29.67 13.05
C PRO A 55 22.97 29.51 11.59
N ARG A 56 22.87 28.27 11.08
CA ARG A 56 22.40 28.03 9.72
C ARG A 56 21.10 28.82 9.68
N ARG A 57 21.13 29.98 9.01
CA ARG A 57 19.88 30.62 8.64
C ARG A 57 19.18 29.50 7.89
N LEU A 58 17.99 29.14 8.33
CA LEU A 58 17.08 28.34 7.53
C LEU A 58 17.18 28.98 6.15
N GLN A 59 17.89 28.30 5.26
CA GLN A 59 18.24 28.83 3.95
C GLN A 59 16.89 28.88 3.27
N ASP A 60 16.38 30.10 3.21
CA ASP A 60 15.25 30.54 2.42
C ASP A 60 13.92 29.81 2.73
N GLU A 61 13.06 30.44 3.55
CA GLU A 61 11.60 30.18 3.50
C GLU A 61 11.04 30.34 2.07
N ASP A 62 11.81 31.01 1.21
CA ASP A 62 11.54 31.29 -0.20
C ASP A 62 11.86 30.13 -1.16
N ASP A 63 12.64 29.12 -0.76
CA ASP A 63 12.95 27.92 -1.55
C ASP A 63 11.96 26.76 -1.29
N ARG A 64 10.78 27.08 -0.74
CA ARG A 64 9.70 26.10 -0.56
C ARG A 64 9.19 25.64 -1.91
N PHE A 65 9.35 24.36 -2.22
CA PHE A 65 8.78 23.74 -3.41
C PHE A 65 7.28 24.05 -3.51
N VAL A 66 6.91 24.90 -4.48
CA VAL A 66 5.53 25.10 -4.88
C VAL A 66 5.25 24.08 -5.98
N PRO A 67 4.44 23.03 -5.70
CA PRO A 67 4.10 22.09 -6.74
C PRO A 67 3.46 22.84 -7.91
N PRO A 68 3.84 22.54 -9.17
CA PRO A 68 3.16 23.11 -10.31
C PRO A 68 1.66 22.79 -10.20
N PRO A 69 0.78 23.70 -10.66
CA PRO A 69 -0.65 23.45 -10.61
C PRO A 69 -0.95 22.12 -11.29
N ALA A 70 -1.65 21.23 -10.57
CA ALA A 70 -1.95 19.89 -11.06
C ALA A 70 -2.61 19.99 -12.45
N PRO A 71 -2.14 19.23 -13.46
CA PRO A 71 -2.77 19.22 -14.77
C PRO A 71 -4.26 18.88 -14.62
N PRO A 72 -5.15 19.52 -15.41
CA PRO A 72 -6.58 19.29 -15.30
C PRO A 72 -6.88 17.81 -15.52
N VAL A 73 -7.57 17.21 -14.54
CA VAL A 73 -7.88 15.77 -14.55
C VAL A 73 -8.64 15.40 -15.82
N PRO A 74 -8.13 14.45 -16.63
CA PRO A 74 -8.85 13.95 -17.78
C PRO A 74 -10.19 13.35 -17.35
N ARG A 75 -11.28 13.86 -17.89
CA ARG A 75 -12.61 13.30 -17.62
C ARG A 75 -12.69 11.90 -18.24
N PRO A 76 -13.28 10.91 -17.55
CA PRO A 76 -13.43 9.58 -18.11
C PRO A 76 -14.28 9.65 -19.38
N HIS A 77 -13.67 9.31 -20.52
CA HIS A 77 -14.38 9.20 -21.79
C HIS A 77 -15.51 8.15 -21.73
N GLY A 78 -16.49 8.24 -22.63
CA GLY A 78 -17.75 7.48 -22.56
C GLY A 78 -17.59 5.94 -22.46
N LEU A 79 -16.53 5.36 -23.02
CA LEU A 79 -16.29 3.91 -22.91
C LEU A 79 -15.94 3.48 -21.48
N ARG A 80 -15.21 4.32 -20.72
CA ARG A 80 -14.91 4.08 -19.31
C ARG A 80 -16.17 4.14 -18.44
N LEU A 81 -17.11 5.01 -18.80
CA LEU A 81 -18.41 5.09 -18.14
C LEU A 81 -19.22 3.80 -18.37
N ALA A 82 -19.25 3.29 -19.60
CA ALA A 82 -19.93 2.03 -19.92
C ALA A 82 -19.34 0.83 -19.15
N ALA A 83 -18.02 0.83 -18.93
CA ALA A 83 -17.35 -0.19 -18.12
C ALA A 83 -17.72 -0.09 -16.63
N TRP A 84 -17.79 1.14 -16.08
CA TRP A 84 -18.28 1.38 -14.72
C TRP A 84 -19.75 0.97 -14.54
N LEU A 85 -20.58 1.26 -15.54
CA LEU A 85 -21.97 0.79 -15.59
C LEU A 85 -22.07 -0.73 -15.65
N GLY A 86 -21.17 -1.43 -16.36
CA GLY A 86 -21.12 -2.89 -16.32
C GLY A 86 -20.75 -3.43 -14.95
N LEU A 87 -19.74 -2.83 -14.31
CA LEU A 87 -19.20 -3.29 -13.02
C LEU A 87 -20.20 -3.14 -11.87
N PHE A 88 -20.90 -2.02 -11.79
CA PHE A 88 -21.87 -1.74 -10.72
C PHE A 88 -23.32 -1.97 -11.15
N GLY A 89 -23.64 -1.68 -12.41
CA GLY A 89 -25.00 -1.82 -12.93
C GLY A 89 -25.43 -3.27 -13.07
N VAL A 90 -24.55 -4.19 -13.49
CA VAL A 90 -24.93 -5.62 -13.57
C VAL A 90 -25.31 -6.19 -12.20
N PRO A 91 -24.47 -6.08 -11.14
CA PRO A 91 -24.86 -6.53 -9.81
C PRO A 91 -26.12 -5.85 -9.29
N ALA A 92 -26.27 -4.53 -9.50
CA ALA A 92 -27.44 -3.79 -9.06
C ALA A 92 -28.72 -4.24 -9.78
N VAL A 93 -28.67 -4.46 -11.10
CA VAL A 93 -29.81 -4.97 -11.88
C VAL A 93 -30.18 -6.38 -11.44
N VAL A 94 -29.20 -7.27 -11.26
CA VAL A 94 -29.44 -8.63 -10.74
C VAL A 94 -30.08 -8.58 -9.36
N LEU A 95 -29.58 -7.73 -8.46
CA LEU A 95 -30.15 -7.52 -7.13
C LEU A 95 -31.61 -7.04 -7.21
N VAL A 96 -31.91 -6.07 -8.08
CA VAL A 96 -33.27 -5.58 -8.30
C VAL A 96 -34.18 -6.68 -8.84
N CYS A 97 -33.72 -7.49 -9.81
CA CYS A 97 -34.48 -8.63 -10.31
C CYS A 97 -34.79 -9.65 -9.21
N ILE A 98 -33.83 -9.93 -8.32
CA ILE A 98 -34.04 -10.83 -7.17
C ILE A 98 -35.08 -10.23 -6.21
N VAL A 99 -34.95 -8.96 -5.83
CA VAL A 99 -35.90 -8.28 -4.92
C VAL A 99 -37.31 -8.26 -5.49
N LEU A 100 -37.45 -8.02 -6.80
CA LEU A 100 -38.74 -8.00 -7.49
C LEU A 100 -39.24 -9.41 -7.91
N HIS A 101 -38.50 -10.48 -7.60
CA HIS A 101 -38.78 -11.85 -8.06
C HIS A 101 -39.01 -11.97 -9.57
N VAL A 102 -38.30 -11.16 -10.36
CA VAL A 102 -38.35 -11.23 -11.83
C VAL A 102 -37.33 -12.26 -12.30
N SER A 103 -37.81 -13.27 -13.03
CA SER A 103 -36.95 -14.25 -13.68
C SER A 103 -36.12 -13.58 -14.77
N LEU A 104 -34.80 -13.57 -14.62
CA LEU A 104 -33.87 -13.14 -15.66
C LEU A 104 -33.86 -14.19 -16.78
N PRO A 105 -34.28 -13.85 -18.01
CA PRO A 105 -34.20 -14.78 -19.11
C PRO A 105 -32.74 -15.09 -19.41
N SER A 106 -32.41 -16.35 -19.74
CA SER A 106 -31.05 -16.82 -20.00
C SER A 106 -30.18 -15.89 -20.87
N PRO A 107 -30.67 -15.31 -22.00
CA PRO A 107 -29.85 -14.40 -22.80
C PRO A 107 -29.45 -13.11 -22.05
N LEU A 108 -30.30 -12.57 -21.17
CA LEU A 108 -29.94 -11.41 -20.34
C LEU A 108 -28.82 -11.75 -19.36
N GLY A 109 -28.85 -12.96 -18.79
CA GLY A 109 -27.78 -13.44 -17.91
C GLY A 109 -26.42 -13.52 -18.62
N PHE A 110 -26.39 -14.07 -19.84
CA PHE A 110 -25.17 -14.09 -20.65
C PHE A 110 -24.70 -12.68 -21.04
N LEU A 111 -25.61 -11.79 -21.44
CA LEU A 111 -25.27 -10.41 -21.77
C LEU A 111 -24.71 -9.66 -20.56
N ALA A 112 -25.33 -9.83 -19.39
CA ALA A 112 -24.87 -9.26 -18.12
C ALA A 112 -23.48 -9.79 -17.74
N LEU A 113 -23.22 -11.09 -17.90
CA LEU A 113 -21.91 -11.68 -17.66
C LEU A 113 -20.84 -11.11 -18.61
N ILE A 114 -21.13 -11.09 -19.92
CA ILE A 114 -20.20 -10.54 -20.93
C ILE A 114 -19.93 -9.06 -20.65
N TRP A 115 -20.95 -8.30 -20.28
CA TRP A 115 -20.81 -6.87 -19.98
C TRP A 115 -20.00 -6.63 -18.70
N PHE A 116 -20.22 -7.43 -17.65
CA PHE A 116 -19.44 -7.38 -16.42
C PHE A 116 -17.96 -7.71 -16.65
N VAL A 117 -17.68 -8.86 -17.30
CA VAL A 117 -16.32 -9.31 -17.58
C VAL A 117 -15.61 -8.38 -18.57
N GLY A 118 -16.31 -7.95 -19.62
CA GLY A 118 -15.79 -7.02 -20.61
C GLY A 118 -15.50 -5.64 -20.01
N GLY A 119 -16.41 -5.12 -19.17
CA GLY A 119 -16.21 -3.85 -18.46
C GLY A 119 -15.03 -3.90 -17.49
N PHE A 120 -14.93 -4.97 -16.68
CA PHE A 120 -13.80 -5.17 -15.78
C PHE A 120 -12.47 -5.28 -16.54
N GLY A 121 -12.41 -6.13 -17.58
CA GLY A 121 -11.20 -6.30 -18.41
C GLY A 121 -10.79 -5.00 -19.10
N TYR A 122 -11.75 -4.21 -19.57
CA TYR A 122 -11.50 -2.90 -20.16
C TYR A 122 -10.90 -1.91 -19.16
N LEU A 123 -11.41 -1.86 -17.93
CA LEU A 123 -10.86 -1.00 -16.88
C LEU A 123 -9.42 -1.37 -16.55
N VAL A 124 -9.14 -2.66 -16.35
CA VAL A 124 -7.78 -3.15 -16.07
C VAL A 124 -6.82 -2.80 -17.21
N ALA A 125 -7.21 -3.05 -18.46
CA ALA A 125 -6.38 -2.73 -19.61
C ALA A 125 -6.09 -1.22 -19.74
N THR A 126 -7.03 -0.36 -19.33
CA THR A 126 -6.88 1.10 -19.39
C THR A 126 -6.31 1.72 -18.11
N MET A 127 -6.07 0.95 -17.05
CA MET A 127 -5.42 1.44 -15.82
C MET A 127 -3.93 1.71 -16.02
N ASN A 128 -3.30 1.14 -17.05
CA ASN A 128 -1.97 1.57 -17.49
C ASN A 128 -2.09 2.96 -18.11
N GLY A 129 -2.04 3.98 -17.26
CA GLY A 129 -1.99 5.37 -17.67
C GLY A 129 -0.76 5.67 -18.51
N PRO A 130 -0.72 6.85 -19.17
CA PRO A 130 0.49 7.31 -19.86
C PRO A 130 1.67 7.20 -18.89
N LYS A 131 2.69 6.40 -19.23
CA LYS A 131 3.96 6.45 -18.51
C LYS A 131 4.47 7.87 -18.62
N ASP A 132 4.75 8.51 -17.50
CA ASP A 132 5.37 9.83 -17.49
C ASP A 132 6.69 9.74 -18.27
N PRO A 133 6.85 10.48 -19.38
CA PRO A 133 8.10 10.45 -20.14
C PRO A 133 9.30 11.01 -19.36
N GLY A 134 9.06 11.76 -18.27
CA GLY A 134 10.11 12.38 -17.43
C GLY A 134 10.11 11.95 -15.97
N GLY A 135 9.08 11.23 -15.51
CA GLY A 135 8.98 10.73 -14.15
C GLY A 135 9.69 9.39 -13.99
N GLY A 136 10.97 9.43 -13.63
CA GLY A 136 11.63 8.29 -13.00
C GLY A 136 10.84 7.81 -11.77
N TRP A 137 11.10 6.59 -11.30
CA TRP A 137 10.57 6.14 -10.00
C TRP A 137 10.84 7.24 -8.98
N ASP A 138 9.76 7.77 -8.39
CA ASP A 138 9.80 8.77 -7.33
C ASP A 138 10.65 8.20 -6.19
N ASP A 139 11.90 8.66 -6.11
CA ASP A 139 12.85 8.23 -5.08
C ASP A 139 12.46 8.96 -3.80
N GLY A 140 11.42 8.42 -3.17
CA GLY A 140 10.76 9.01 -2.02
C GLY A 140 11.75 9.22 -0.89
N ALA A 141 11.96 10.51 -0.57
CA ALA A 141 12.77 11.04 0.53
C ALA A 141 14.29 10.83 0.41
N VAL A 142 15.00 11.95 0.23
CA VAL A 142 16.44 12.05 0.47
C VAL A 142 16.65 12.73 1.82
N VAL A 143 17.27 12.02 2.77
CA VAL A 143 17.64 12.53 4.11
C VAL A 143 19.06 13.07 4.10
#